data_AF-A0A2W6UL23-F1
#
_entry.id   AF-A0A2W6UL23-F1
#
_cell.length_a   1.000
_cell.length_b   1.000
_cell.length_c   1.000
_cell.angle_alpha   90.00
_cell.angle_beta   90.00
_cell.angle_gamma   90.00
#
_symmetry.space_group_name_H-M   'P 1'
#
loop_
_entity.id
_entity.type
_entity.pdbx_description
1 polymer ?
#
loop_
_entity_poly.entity_id
_entity_poly.type
_entity_poly.pdbx_seq_one_letter_code
_entity_poly.pdbx_strand_id
1 'polypeptide(L)'
;MKILIHLTFLSLLISSPCMAPSMAEQQDARVIENLVSAGSNVSKPHNIDFFMFVPTERKAKAAAADMEQLGYTISSIDRVSGESQWQIHATREMVPQLDAMTATTRALEAVATKHGGDYDGWGTGVVK
;
A
#
# COMPACT_ATOMS: atom_id res chain seq x y z
N MET A 1 -2.40 -36.36 -49.90
CA MET A 1 -2.03 -35.00 -50.34
C MET A 1 -2.83 -34.01 -49.50
N LYS A 2 -2.11 -33.14 -48.77
CA LYS A 2 -2.52 -31.90 -48.08
C LYS A 2 -3.39 -31.98 -46.80
N ILE A 3 -2.64 -31.87 -45.71
CA ILE A 3 -2.97 -31.37 -44.37
C ILE A 3 -3.73 -30.04 -44.45
N LEU A 4 -4.75 -29.85 -43.61
CA LEU A 4 -5.16 -28.51 -43.21
C LEU A 4 -5.65 -28.52 -41.75
N ILE A 5 -4.72 -28.21 -40.85
CA ILE A 5 -4.97 -27.97 -39.43
C ILE A 5 -5.40 -26.50 -39.34
N HIS A 6 -6.68 -26.22 -39.16
CA HIS A 6 -7.12 -24.87 -38.85
C HIS A 6 -6.91 -24.61 -37.36
N LEU A 7 -5.76 -23.99 -37.07
CA LEU A 7 -5.40 -23.46 -35.77
C LEU A 7 -6.18 -22.16 -35.55
N THR A 8 -7.40 -22.24 -35.04
CA THR A 8 -8.11 -21.07 -34.53
C THR A 8 -7.49 -20.66 -33.20
N PHE A 9 -6.58 -19.70 -33.25
CA PHE A 9 -6.19 -18.93 -32.07
C PHE A 9 -7.42 -18.13 -31.61
N LEU A 10 -8.16 -18.69 -30.65
CA LEU A 10 -9.11 -17.93 -29.87
C LEU A 10 -8.28 -17.02 -28.95
N SER A 11 -8.07 -15.79 -29.40
CA SER A 11 -7.49 -14.72 -28.58
C SER A 11 -8.43 -14.47 -27.41
N LEU A 12 -8.09 -15.06 -26.26
CA LEU A 12 -8.71 -14.77 -24.98
C LEU A 12 -8.35 -13.32 -24.65
N LEU A 13 -9.27 -12.40 -24.91
CA LEU A 13 -9.23 -11.07 -24.32
C LEU A 13 -9.36 -11.28 -22.81
N ILE A 14 -8.22 -11.39 -22.12
CA ILE A 14 -8.19 -11.25 -20.67
C ILE A 14 -8.47 -9.77 -20.44
N SER A 15 -9.76 -9.44 -20.35
CA SER A 15 -10.18 -8.20 -19.71
C SER A 15 -9.57 -8.24 -18.32
N SER A 16 -8.47 -7.51 -18.11
CA SER A 16 -7.98 -7.24 -16.77
C SER A 16 -9.17 -6.75 -15.97
N PRO A 17 -9.60 -7.43 -14.89
CA PRO A 17 -10.65 -6.87 -14.07
C PRO A 17 -10.15 -5.49 -13.63
N CYS A 18 -10.92 -4.45 -13.94
CA CYS A 18 -10.77 -3.17 -13.28
C CYS A 18 -11.00 -3.46 -11.80
N MET A 19 -9.91 -3.75 -11.07
CA MET A 19 -9.98 -4.16 -9.68
C MET A 19 -10.57 -2.96 -8.93
N ALA A 20 -11.70 -3.17 -8.25
CA ALA A 20 -12.32 -2.11 -7.48
C ALA A 20 -11.28 -1.60 -6.45
N PRO A 21 -11.24 -0.28 -6.19
CA PRO A 21 -10.28 0.27 -5.23
C PRO A 21 -10.54 -0.33 -3.84
N SER A 22 -9.47 -0.63 -3.13
CA SER A 22 -9.54 -1.15 -1.75
C SER A 22 -10.13 -0.13 -0.78
N MET A 23 -10.41 -0.55 0.45
CA MET A 23 -10.87 0.39 1.49
C MET A 23 -9.80 1.45 1.82
N ALA A 24 -8.51 1.06 1.86
CA ALA A 24 -7.41 2.00 2.08
C ALA A 24 -7.29 3.00 0.91
N GLU A 25 -7.38 2.52 -0.34
CA GLU A 25 -7.32 3.40 -1.52
C GLU A 25 -8.50 4.39 -1.54
N GLN A 26 -9.69 3.93 -1.16
CA GLN A 26 -10.88 4.80 -1.05
C GLN A 26 -10.75 5.86 0.07
N GLN A 27 -9.81 5.73 0.99
CA GLN A 27 -9.58 6.68 2.08
C GLN A 27 -8.56 7.77 1.73
N ASP A 28 -7.68 7.58 0.74
CA ASP A 28 -6.59 8.52 0.43
C ASP A 28 -7.08 9.96 0.26
N ALA A 29 -8.12 10.17 -0.55
CA ALA A 29 -8.71 11.49 -0.78
C ALA A 29 -9.26 12.10 0.52
N ARG A 30 -9.92 11.30 1.36
CA ARG A 30 -10.47 11.77 2.65
C ARG A 30 -9.36 12.19 3.62
N VAL A 31 -8.25 11.46 3.67
CA VAL A 31 -7.10 11.83 4.51
C VAL A 31 -6.53 13.18 4.07
N ILE A 32 -6.36 13.39 2.76
CA ILE A 32 -5.88 14.66 2.19
C ILE A 32 -6.86 15.81 2.47
N GLU A 33 -8.17 15.59 2.28
CA GLU A 33 -9.21 16.57 2.59
C GLU A 33 -9.19 16.99 4.08
N ASN A 34 -8.98 16.02 4.98
CA ASN A 34 -8.85 16.27 6.41
C ASN A 34 -7.59 17.10 6.72
N LEU A 35 -6.46 16.81 6.07
CA LEU A 35 -5.23 17.59 6.21
C LEU A 35 -5.43 19.05 5.76
N VAL A 36 -6.04 19.26 4.58
CA VAL A 36 -6.36 20.61 4.08
C VAL A 36 -7.30 21.34 5.02
N SER A 37 -8.34 20.66 5.52
CA SER A 37 -9.31 21.24 6.47
C SER A 37 -8.67 21.62 7.82
N ALA A 38 -7.66 20.87 8.27
CA ALA A 38 -6.83 21.21 9.43
C ALA A 38 -5.79 22.32 9.15
N GLY A 39 -5.78 22.87 7.93
CA GLY A 39 -4.88 23.92 7.48
C GLY A 39 -3.47 23.42 7.22
N SER A 40 -3.31 22.18 6.78
CA SER A 40 -2.03 21.62 6.33
C SER A 40 -1.72 22.09 4.91
N ASN A 41 -0.47 22.46 4.67
CA ASN A 41 0.04 22.79 3.37
C ASN A 41 0.48 21.52 2.64
N VAL A 42 -0.47 20.90 1.92
CA VAL A 42 -0.27 19.63 1.20
C VAL A 42 0.62 19.74 -0.05
N SER A 43 1.18 20.93 -0.34
CA SER A 43 2.22 21.08 -1.37
C SER A 43 3.65 20.94 -0.82
N LYS A 44 3.81 20.82 0.50
CA LYS A 44 5.11 20.60 1.16
C LYS A 44 5.29 19.11 1.47
N PRO A 45 6.54 18.63 1.65
CA PRO A 45 6.79 17.30 2.16
C PRO A 45 6.24 17.12 3.58
N HIS A 46 5.71 15.94 3.85
CA HIS A 46 5.28 15.46 5.15
C HIS A 46 6.09 14.22 5.51
N ASN A 47 6.45 14.06 6.79
CA ASN A 47 6.88 12.77 7.29
C ASN A 47 5.63 11.92 7.52
N ILE A 48 5.35 11.01 6.59
CA ILE A 48 4.12 10.20 6.59
C ILE A 48 4.38 8.90 7.33
N ASP A 49 3.44 8.51 8.18
CA ASP A 49 3.39 7.25 8.91
C ASP A 49 2.53 6.22 8.13
N PHE A 50 3.01 4.98 8.07
CA PHE A 50 2.37 3.85 7.39
C PHE A 50 2.26 2.66 8.34
N PHE A 51 1.10 1.98 8.31
CA PHE A 51 0.81 0.87 9.21
C PHE A 51 0.42 -0.39 8.44
N MET A 52 1.04 -1.52 8.77
CA MET A 52 0.78 -2.82 8.16
C MET A 52 0.73 -3.90 9.23
N PHE A 53 -0.19 -4.86 9.09
CA PHE A 53 -0.37 -5.96 10.03
C PHE A 53 -0.14 -7.30 9.34
N VAL A 54 0.72 -8.15 9.90
CA VAL A 54 1.05 -9.47 9.34
C VAL A 54 1.05 -10.55 10.42
N PRO A 55 0.85 -11.84 10.08
CA PRO A 55 0.48 -12.85 11.07
C PRO A 55 1.62 -13.36 11.96
N THR A 56 2.89 -13.09 11.64
CA THR A 56 4.03 -13.59 12.44
C THR A 56 5.19 -12.60 12.40
N GLU A 57 6.04 -12.61 13.43
CA GLU A 57 7.25 -11.78 13.50
C GLU A 57 8.17 -11.99 12.29
N ARG A 58 8.36 -13.24 11.89
CA ARG A 58 9.21 -13.60 10.74
C ARG A 58 8.68 -12.97 9.45
N LYS A 59 7.36 -12.97 9.25
CA LYS A 59 6.72 -12.30 8.11
C LYS A 59 6.80 -10.78 8.25
N ALA A 60 6.73 -10.23 9.46
CA ALA A 60 6.89 -8.79 9.70
C ALA A 60 8.28 -8.31 9.32
N LYS A 61 9.33 -9.03 9.72
CA LYS A 61 10.71 -8.73 9.32
C LYS A 61 10.92 -8.84 7.81
N ALA A 62 10.28 -9.81 7.15
CA ALA A 62 10.38 -9.96 5.70
C ALA A 62 9.63 -8.86 4.93
N ALA A 63 8.43 -8.47 5.38
CA ALA A 63 7.68 -7.35 4.84
C ALA A 63 8.40 -6.01 5.05
N ALA A 64 8.97 -5.80 6.24
CA ALA A 64 9.79 -4.63 6.56
C ALA A 64 10.98 -4.51 5.61
N ALA A 65 11.69 -5.60 5.31
CA ALA A 65 12.79 -5.59 4.34
C ALA A 65 12.33 -5.23 2.91
N ASP A 66 11.15 -5.69 2.48
CA ASP A 66 10.58 -5.27 1.20
C ASP A 66 10.21 -3.77 1.20
N MET A 67 9.68 -3.25 2.32
CA MET A 67 9.40 -1.82 2.48
C MET A 67 10.69 -0.98 2.46
N GLU A 68 11.77 -1.43 3.11
CA GLU A 68 13.07 -0.75 3.05
C GLU A 68 13.62 -0.67 1.62
N GLN A 69 13.46 -1.73 0.82
CA GLN A 69 13.84 -1.71 -0.60
C GLN A 69 13.03 -0.71 -1.44
N LEU A 70 11.80 -0.38 -1.01
CA LEU A 70 10.96 0.65 -1.62
C LEU A 70 11.26 2.07 -1.09
N GLY A 71 12.22 2.21 -0.16
CA GLY A 71 12.68 3.49 0.37
C GLY A 71 11.95 3.97 1.63
N TYR A 72 11.27 3.08 2.35
CA TYR A 72 10.67 3.40 3.64
C TYR A 72 11.66 3.18 4.78
N THR A 73 11.52 3.96 5.86
CA THR A 73 12.24 3.74 7.11
C THR A 73 11.33 2.98 8.08
N ILE A 74 11.83 1.90 8.69
CA ILE A 74 11.04 1.13 9.67
C ILE A 74 11.24 1.75 11.06
N SER A 75 10.16 2.28 11.62
CA SER A 75 10.13 2.87 12.96
C SER A 75 10.00 1.81 14.04
N SER A 76 9.11 0.82 13.84
CA SER A 76 8.96 -0.30 14.77
C SER A 76 8.35 -1.55 14.13
N ILE A 77 8.59 -2.69 14.78
CA ILE A 77 7.95 -3.98 14.50
C ILE A 77 7.52 -4.55 15.86
N ASP A 78 6.22 -4.50 16.15
CA ASP A 78 5.69 -4.82 17.47
C ASP A 78 4.58 -5.85 17.39
N ARG A 79 4.47 -6.68 18.43
CA ARG A 79 3.32 -7.58 18.56
C ARG A 79 2.11 -6.76 19.03
N VAL A 80 0.97 -6.92 18.34
CA VAL A 80 -0.27 -6.24 18.72
C VAL A 80 -0.79 -6.83 20.03
N SER A 81 -1.08 -5.96 21.01
CA SER A 81 -1.53 -6.38 22.34
C SER A 81 -2.86 -7.13 22.28
N GLY A 82 -2.93 -8.32 22.86
CA GLY A 82 -4.12 -9.16 22.83
C GLY A 82 -4.35 -9.92 21.52
N GLU A 83 -3.49 -9.74 20.51
CA GLU A 83 -3.66 -10.33 19.18
C GLU A 83 -2.47 -11.24 18.78
N SER A 84 -2.66 -12.01 17.71
CA SER A 84 -1.59 -12.85 17.14
C SER A 84 -0.76 -12.14 16.07
N GLN A 85 -1.23 -11.00 15.58
CA GLN A 85 -0.58 -10.23 14.52
C GLN A 85 0.58 -9.37 15.04
N TRP A 86 1.41 -8.99 14.09
CA TRP A 86 2.54 -8.08 14.24
C TRP A 86 2.28 -6.84 13.40
N GLN A 87 2.45 -5.68 14.00
CA GLN A 87 2.36 -4.39 13.35
C GLN A 87 3.75 -3.96 12.88
N ILE A 88 3.82 -3.45 11.67
CA ILE A 88 4.96 -2.71 11.14
C ILE A 88 4.54 -1.24 11.09
N HIS A 89 5.30 -0.37 11.75
CA HIS A 89 5.20 1.07 11.59
C HIS A 89 6.39 1.54 10.78
N ALA A 90 6.11 2.17 9.63
CA ALA A 90 7.14 2.73 8.77
C ALA A 90 6.87 4.20 8.49
N THR A 91 7.91 4.93 8.09
CA THR A 91 7.80 6.33 7.67
C THR A 91 8.45 6.58 6.32
N ARG A 92 7.99 7.63 5.66
CA ARG A 92 8.62 8.19 4.46
C ARG A 92 8.30 9.68 4.34
N GLU A 93 9.30 10.48 4.02
CA GLU A 93 9.09 11.88 3.65
C GLU A 93 8.63 11.98 2.19
N MET A 94 7.44 12.54 1.96
CA MET A 94 6.90 12.79 0.62
C MET A 94 5.77 13.82 0.66
N VAL A 95 5.41 14.38 -0.51
CA VAL A 95 4.25 15.26 -0.65
C VAL A 95 2.99 14.40 -0.79
N PRO A 96 1.92 14.61 0.01
CA PRO A 96 0.71 13.79 -0.01
C PRO A 96 -0.24 14.20 -1.15
N GLN A 97 0.22 14.09 -2.40
CA GLN A 97 -0.63 14.23 -3.58
C GLN A 97 -1.44 12.96 -3.79
N LEU A 98 -2.70 13.09 -4.23
CA LEU A 98 -3.64 11.96 -4.31
C LEU A 98 -3.11 10.83 -5.19
N ASP A 99 -2.53 11.13 -6.35
CA ASP A 99 -1.94 10.14 -7.24
C ASP A 99 -0.76 9.39 -6.60
N ALA A 100 0.13 10.12 -5.92
CA ALA A 100 1.26 9.55 -5.19
C ALA A 100 0.82 8.68 -4.02
N MET A 101 -0.22 9.10 -3.28
CA MET A 101 -0.75 8.34 -2.15
C MET A 101 -1.50 7.09 -2.62
N THR A 102 -2.30 7.17 -3.67
CA THR A 102 -2.95 5.99 -4.28
C THR A 102 -1.93 4.99 -4.83
N ALA A 103 -0.86 5.45 -5.48
CA ALA A 103 0.22 4.57 -5.91
C ALA A 103 0.94 3.91 -4.72
N THR A 104 1.15 4.67 -3.65
CA THR A 104 1.74 4.19 -2.40
C THR A 104 0.88 3.12 -1.74
N THR A 105 -0.42 3.40 -1.58
CA THR A 105 -1.40 2.46 -1.00
C THR A 105 -1.37 1.13 -1.74
N ARG A 106 -1.46 1.15 -3.09
CA ARG A 106 -1.40 -0.08 -3.90
C ARG A 106 -0.07 -0.83 -3.76
N ALA A 107 1.05 -0.12 -3.66
CA ALA A 107 2.36 -0.74 -3.49
C ALA A 107 2.48 -1.44 -2.12
N LEU A 108 2.01 -0.79 -1.05
CA LEU A 108 2.05 -1.36 0.30
C LEU A 108 1.03 -2.49 0.48
N GLU A 109 -0.13 -2.43 -0.16
CA GLU A 109 -1.07 -3.56 -0.24
C GLU A 109 -0.47 -4.77 -0.95
N ALA A 110 0.31 -4.57 -2.01
CA ALA A 110 1.02 -5.65 -2.68
C ALA A 110 2.06 -6.31 -1.75
N VAL A 111 2.79 -5.51 -0.95
CA VAL A 111 3.70 -6.04 0.08
C VAL A 111 2.92 -6.79 1.16
N ALA A 112 1.85 -6.22 1.69
CA ALA A 112 1.02 -6.86 2.71
C ALA A 112 0.48 -8.21 2.20
N THR A 113 -0.08 -8.23 0.99
CA THR A 113 -0.60 -9.43 0.32
C THR A 113 0.49 -10.50 0.17
N LYS A 114 1.69 -10.12 -0.29
CA LYS A 114 2.84 -11.03 -0.43
C LYS A 114 3.19 -11.74 0.89
N HIS A 115 3.02 -11.06 2.02
CA HIS A 115 3.30 -11.62 3.35
C HIS A 115 2.07 -12.17 4.07
N GLY A 116 0.91 -12.13 3.42
CA GLY A 116 -0.38 -12.61 3.94
C GLY A 116 -0.87 -11.79 5.13
N GLY A 117 -0.76 -10.47 5.02
CA GLY A 117 -1.33 -9.50 5.95
C GLY A 117 -2.04 -8.38 5.20
N ASP A 118 -2.34 -7.32 5.94
CA ASP A 118 -3.17 -6.21 5.49
C ASP A 118 -2.45 -4.88 5.69
N TYR A 119 -2.56 -4.00 4.69
CA TYR A 119 -2.17 -2.61 4.82
C TYR A 119 -3.37 -1.82 5.36
N ASP A 120 -3.17 -1.10 6.47
CA ASP A 120 -4.24 -0.36 7.15
C ASP A 120 -4.45 1.00 6.50
N GLY A 121 -3.36 1.75 6.32
CA GLY A 121 -3.40 3.08 5.74
C GLY A 121 -2.20 3.94 6.15
N TRP A 122 -2.38 5.24 6.01
CA TRP A 122 -1.36 6.24 6.32
C TRP A 122 -1.95 7.45 7.04
N GLY A 123 -1.07 8.17 7.73
CA GLY A 123 -1.40 9.43 8.39
C GLY A 123 -0.16 10.31 8.53
N THR A 124 -0.37 11.58 8.85
CA THR A 124 0.72 12.50 9.15
C THR A 124 0.22 13.70 9.96
N GLY A 125 1.15 14.41 10.59
CA GLY A 125 0.87 15.68 11.26
C GLY A 125 0.60 16.82 10.28
N VAL A 126 0.04 17.91 10.79
CA VAL A 126 -0.17 19.14 10.00
C VAL A 126 1.17 19.83 9.75
N VAL A 127 1.43 20.20 8.51
CA VAL A 127 2.59 21.04 8.09
C VAL A 127 2.05 22.39 7.63
N LYS A 128 2.68 23.51 8.01
CA LYS A 128 2.25 24.88 7.63
C LYS A 128 3.18 25.42 6.53
#